data_AF-A0A154P5I5-F1
#
_entry.id   AF-A0A154P5I5-F1
#
_cell.length_a   1.000
_cell.length_b   1.000
_cell.length_c   1.000
_cell.angle_alpha   90.00
_cell.angle_beta   90.00
_cell.angle_gamma   90.00
#
_symmetry.space_group_name_H-M   'P 1'
#
loop_
_entity.id
_entity.type
_entity.pdbx_description
1 polymer ?
#
loop_
_entity_poly.entity_id
_entity_poly.type
_entity_poly.pdbx_seq_one_letter_code
_entity_poly.pdbx_strand_id
1 'polypeptide(L)' 'LPAFQYSSHVSLQAASGHMWGTFRMEREDGYAFDCRIPPFSLESKAEEPPS' A
#
# COMPACT_ATOMS: atom_id res chain seq x y z
N LEU A 1 8.71 3.71 19.40
CA LEU A 1 7.42 4.45 19.32
C LEU A 1 6.31 3.46 18.95
N PRO A 2 5.04 3.71 19.31
CA PRO A 2 3.95 2.81 18.92
C PRO A 2 3.89 2.73 17.39
N ALA A 3 3.83 1.50 16.87
CA ALA A 3 3.74 1.21 15.45
C ALA A 3 2.80 0.02 15.26
N PHE A 4 2.01 0.09 14.19
CA PHE A 4 1.17 -1.02 13.74
C PHE A 4 1.59 -1.39 12.32
N GLN A 5 1.76 -2.68 12.06
CA GLN A 5 2.15 -3.19 10.75
C GLN A 5 1.28 -4.40 10.41
N TYR A 6 0.75 -4.42 9.19
CA TYR A 6 0.00 -5.54 8.65
C TYR A 6 0.41 -5.77 7.20
N SER A 7 0.13 -6.97 6.69
CA SER A 7 0.37 -7.35 5.29
C SER A 7 -0.95 -7.69 4.62
N SER A 8 -1.11 -7.25 3.37
CA SER A 8 -2.21 -7.61 2.47
C SER A 8 -1.65 -7.84 1.07
N HIS A 9 -2.49 -8.26 0.13
CA HIS A 9 -2.10 -8.59 -1.23
C HIS A 9 -3.13 -8.05 -2.23
N VAL A 10 -2.68 -7.77 -3.46
CA VAL A 10 -3.52 -7.44 -4.62
C VAL A 10 -3.02 -8.22 -5.82
N SER A 11 -3.94 -8.63 -6.69
CA SER A 11 -3.60 -9.28 -7.97
C SER A 11 -3.88 -8.32 -9.12
N LEU A 12 -2.95 -8.23 -10.06
CA LEU A 12 -3.09 -7.44 -11.27
C LEU A 12 -3.09 -8.37 -12.49
N GLN A 13 -3.93 -8.07 -13.47
CA GLN A 13 -3.83 -8.65 -14.83
C GLN A 13 -2.87 -7.82 -15.69
N ALA A 14 -1.74 -7.41 -15.11
CA ALA A 14 -0.70 -6.59 -15.74
C ALA A 14 0.65 -6.85 -15.05
N ALA A 15 1.75 -6.61 -15.75
CA ALA A 15 3.11 -6.78 -15.21
C ALA A 15 3.49 -5.68 -14.20
N SER A 16 2.81 -4.54 -14.22
CA SER A 16 3.06 -3.45 -13.29
C SER A 16 1.81 -2.61 -13.02
N GLY A 17 1.89 -1.77 -11.99
CA GLY A 17 0.83 -0.81 -11.62
C GLY A 17 1.26 0.15 -10.53
N HIS A 18 0.45 1.16 -10.24
CA HIS A 18 0.65 2.07 -9.11
C HIS A 18 -0.46 1.88 -8.08
N MET A 19 -0.11 1.93 -6.80
CA MET A 19 -1.07 1.89 -5.68
C MET A 19 -0.94 3.16 -4.85
N TRP A 20 -2.08 3.70 -4.42
CA TRP A 20 -2.21 4.82 -3.49
C TRP A 20 -3.54 4.69 -2.76
N GLY A 21 -3.77 5.49 -1.72
CA GLY A 21 -5.04 5.47 -1.01
C GLY A 21 -5.05 6.36 0.22
N THR A 22 -6.11 6.22 1.02
CA THR A 22 -6.31 6.99 2.25
C THR A 22 -6.91 6.09 3.32
N PHE A 23 -6.34 6.10 4.52
CA PHE A 23 -6.99 5.58 5.72
C PHE A 23 -7.77 6.72 6.38
N ARG A 24 -9.06 6.49 6.63
CA ARG A 24 -9.83 7.36 7.52
C ARG A 24 -9.56 6.94 8.97
N MET A 25 -9.06 7.87 9.77
CA MET A 25 -8.76 7.67 11.18
C MET A 25 -9.75 8.47 12.03
N GLU A 26 -10.11 7.93 13.18
CA GLU A 26 -10.99 8.58 14.16
C GLU A 26 -10.26 8.63 15.51
N ARG A 27 -10.31 9.78 16.15
CA ARG A 27 -9.76 10.00 17.50
C ARG A 27 -10.84 9.72 18.56
N GLU A 28 -10.43 9.53 19.80
CA GLU A 28 -11.36 9.30 20.93
C GLU A 28 -12.36 10.45 21.14
N ASP A 29 -12.03 11.66 20.69
CA ASP A 29 -12.90 12.85 20.74
C ASP A 29 -13.93 12.90 19.58
N GLY A 30 -13.96 11.88 18.71
CA GLY A 30 -14.84 11.80 17.54
C GLY A 30 -14.35 12.61 16.33
N TYR A 31 -13.19 13.27 16.42
CA TYR A 31 -12.61 13.94 15.26
C TYR A 31 -12.04 12.92 14.26
N ALA A 32 -12.47 13.03 13.01
CA ALA A 32 -11.99 12.20 11.91
C ALA A 32 -10.99 12.94 11.02
N PHE A 33 -9.95 12.23 10.57
CA PHE A 33 -8.96 12.75 9.63
C PHE A 33 -8.47 11.70 8.65
N ASP A 34 -7.93 12.17 7.54
CA ASP A 34 -7.42 11.33 6.45
C ASP A 34 -5.90 11.18 6.53
N CYS A 35 -5.42 9.94 6.58
CA CYS A 35 -4.01 9.59 6.48
C CYS A 35 -3.72 9.03 5.09
N ARG A 36 -2.93 9.76 4.30
CA ARG A 36 -2.64 9.40 2.91
C ARG A 36 -1.56 8.32 2.83
N ILE A 37 -1.83 7.29 2.05
CA ILE A 37 -0.84 6.32 1.59
C ILE A 37 -0.18 6.93 0.33
N PRO A 38 1.13 7.23 0.36
CA PRO A 38 1.81 7.77 -0.81
C PRO A 38 1.79 6.76 -1.97
N PRO A 39 1.79 7.23 -3.22
CA PRO A 39 1.84 6.34 -4.37
C PRO A 39 3.12 5.51 -4.36
N PHE A 40 2.99 4.22 -4.62
CA PHE A 40 4.12 3.29 -4.81
C PHE A 40 3.88 2.36 -5.99
N SER A 41 4.96 1.90 -6.62
CA SER A 41 4.89 0.99 -7.77
C SER A 41 4.79 -0.47 -7.32
N LEU A 42 3.98 -1.22 -8.06
CA LEU A 42 3.98 -2.66 -8.09
C LEU A 42 4.68 -3.08 -9.39
N GLU A 43 5.80 -3.79 -9.28
CA GLU A 43 6.55 -4.29 -10.41
C GLU A 43 6.66 -5.82 -10.31
N SER A 44 6.39 -6.53 -11.40
CA SER A 44 6.77 -7.94 -11.51
C SER A 44 8.29 -8.05 -11.47
N LYS A 45 8.82 -9.06 -10.77
CA LYS A 45 10.24 -9.40 -10.92
C LYS A 45 10.49 -9.73 -12.39
N ALA A 46 11.49 -9.09 -13.00
CA ALA A 46 12.04 -9.60 -14.23
C ALA A 46 12.54 -11.03 -13.95
N GLU A 47 12.17 -12.00 -14.79
CA GLU A 47 12.89 -13.27 -14.82
C GLU A 47 14.34 -12.92 -15.18
N GLU A 48 15.26 -12.98 -14.22
CA GLU A 48 16.67 -13.12 -14.56
C GLU A 48 16.78 -14.44 -15.34
N PRO A 49 17.24 -14.42 -16.60
CA PRO A 49 17.45 -15.66 -17.33
C PRO A 49 18.41 -16.53 -16.53
N PRO A 50 18.13 -17.84 -16.35
CA PRO A 50 19.03 -18.71 -15.63
C PRO A 50 20.38 -18.73 -16.35
N SER A 51 21.44 -18.36 -15.61
CA SER A 51 22.84 -18.41 -16.03
C SER A 51 23.30 -19.84 -16.29
#